data_AF-A0A7S0DW82-F1
#
_entry.id   AF-A0A7S0DW82-F1
#
_cell.length_a   1.000
_cell.length_b   1.000
_cell.length_c   1.000
_cell.angle_alpha   90.00
_cell.angle_beta   90.00
_cell.angle_gamma   90.00
#
_symmetry.space_group_name_H-M   'P 1'
#
loop_
_entity.id
_entity.type
_entity.pdbx_description
1 polymer ?
#
loop_
_entity_poly.entity_id
_entity_poly.type
_entity_poly.pdbx_seq_one_letter_code
_entity_poly.pdbx_strand_id
1 'polypeptide(L)'
;IHSIYMLRMFNDGVAMLFLFAAVHLFCSRRWKLGCVLYSLAVSVKMNILLFAPPLLYLLLCAHGVYGAIRHIAICAAVQILVGFPFLISYPSAYISASFNFSRVFLHRWTVNFKFVPEEIFVSKSFAAFLLFCHLSTLALFYFRHLSRAAKERVRLNSGTDDFPPSFIAIVLFTGNFIGMVFARSLHFQFYTWYFHT
;
A
#
# COMPACT_ATOMS: atom_id res chain seq x y z
N ILE A 1 9.26 -20.63 -2.18
CA ILE A 1 9.91 -19.52 -1.45
C ILE A 1 11.41 -19.49 -1.65
N HIS A 2 12.13 -20.60 -1.40
CA HIS A 2 13.60 -20.70 -1.59
C HIS A 2 14.05 -20.20 -2.98
N SER A 3 13.36 -20.58 -4.06
CA SER A 3 13.64 -20.09 -5.43
C SER A 3 13.32 -18.59 -5.65
N ILE A 4 12.34 -18.02 -4.95
CA ILE A 4 11.95 -16.60 -5.11
C ILE A 4 13.04 -15.69 -4.54
N TYR A 5 13.59 -16.04 -3.37
CA TYR A 5 14.64 -15.26 -2.73
C TYR A 5 16.03 -15.53 -3.32
N MET A 6 16.35 -16.78 -3.71
CA MET A 6 17.69 -17.12 -4.21
C MET A 6 17.92 -16.78 -5.69
N LEU A 7 16.91 -16.85 -6.57
CA LEU A 7 17.11 -16.74 -8.03
C LEU A 7 16.58 -15.45 -8.64
N ARG A 8 15.82 -14.65 -7.88
CA ARG A 8 15.17 -13.44 -8.36
C ARG A 8 15.34 -12.35 -7.31
N MET A 9 16.53 -11.74 -7.28
CA MET A 9 16.86 -10.54 -6.49
C MET A 9 15.98 -9.37 -6.93
N PHE A 10 14.71 -9.39 -6.52
CA PHE A 10 13.87 -8.22 -6.60
C PHE A 10 13.97 -7.49 -5.27
N ASN A 11 13.93 -6.18 -5.33
CA ASN A 11 14.00 -5.30 -4.16
C ASN A 11 12.81 -5.46 -3.19
N ASP A 12 11.96 -6.50 -3.33
CA ASP A 12 10.86 -6.81 -2.41
C ASP A 12 11.35 -7.03 -0.98
N GLY A 13 12.46 -7.72 -0.77
CA GLY A 13 12.99 -7.93 0.58
C GLY A 13 13.34 -6.62 1.28
N VAL A 14 14.03 -5.73 0.58
CA VAL A 14 14.40 -4.38 1.08
C VAL A 14 13.16 -3.50 1.24
N ALA A 15 12.23 -3.52 0.30
CA ALA A 15 10.98 -2.77 0.39
C ALA A 15 10.13 -3.22 1.59
N MET A 16 10.00 -4.53 1.80
CA MET A 16 9.25 -5.09 2.93
C MET A 16 9.94 -4.84 4.26
N LEU A 17 11.28 -4.84 4.32
CA LEU A 17 12.02 -4.44 5.53
C LEU A 17 11.64 -3.01 5.95
N PHE A 18 11.71 -2.05 5.02
CA PHE A 18 11.31 -0.67 5.30
C PHE A 18 9.83 -0.55 5.68
N LEU A 19 8.96 -1.31 5.00
CA LEU A 19 7.54 -1.33 5.32
C LEU A 19 7.27 -1.89 6.72
N PHE A 20 7.86 -3.03 7.11
CA PHE A 20 7.66 -3.60 8.43
C PHE A 20 8.22 -2.70 9.53
N ALA A 21 9.36 -2.05 9.29
CA ALA A 21 9.87 -1.02 10.18
C ALA A 21 8.90 0.17 10.29
N ALA A 22 8.27 0.60 9.19
CA ALA A 22 7.24 1.63 9.22
C ALA A 22 6.01 1.20 10.03
N VAL A 23 5.52 -0.04 9.85
CA VAL A 23 4.41 -0.61 10.63
C VAL A 23 4.75 -0.64 12.12
N HIS A 24 5.96 -1.09 12.48
CA HIS A 24 6.43 -1.09 13.86
C HIS A 24 6.45 0.32 14.46
N LEU A 25 6.88 1.34 13.71
CA LEU A 25 6.86 2.73 14.14
C LEU A 25 5.43 3.29 14.29
N PHE A 26 4.50 2.92 13.42
CA PHE A 26 3.07 3.28 13.56
C PHE A 26 2.48 2.66 14.83
N CYS A 27 2.77 1.39 15.09
CA CYS A 27 2.40 0.71 16.34
C CYS A 27 3.03 1.38 17.58
N SER A 28 4.24 1.92 17.44
CA SER A 28 4.98 2.63 18.49
C SER A 28 4.68 4.13 18.55
N ARG A 29 3.62 4.61 17.89
CA ARG A 29 3.18 6.02 17.85
C ARG A 29 4.15 7.02 17.21
N ARG A 30 5.19 6.55 16.54
CA ARG A 30 6.18 7.39 15.85
C ARG A 30 5.78 7.63 14.39
N TRP A 31 4.59 8.20 14.19
CA TRP A 31 3.96 8.34 12.87
C TRP A 31 4.79 9.07 11.83
N LYS A 32 5.47 10.17 12.20
CA LYS A 32 6.36 10.91 11.28
C LYS A 32 7.49 10.04 10.73
N LEU A 33 8.18 9.30 11.60
CA LEU A 33 9.25 8.39 11.20
C LEU A 33 8.71 7.20 10.40
N GLY A 34 7.54 6.69 10.80
CA GLY A 34 6.84 5.66 10.02
C GLY A 34 6.51 6.12 8.60
N CYS A 35 6.05 7.36 8.41
CA CYS A 35 5.82 7.95 7.09
C CYS A 35 7.10 8.11 6.27
N VAL A 36 8.23 8.46 6.90
CA VAL A 36 9.54 8.49 6.23
C VAL A 36 9.93 7.11 5.72
N LEU A 37 9.91 6.08 6.59
CA LEU A 37 10.26 4.71 6.20
C LEU A 37 9.28 4.13 5.17
N TYR A 38 7.99 4.41 5.31
CA TYR A 38 6.97 4.03 4.34
C TYR A 38 7.26 4.64 2.97
N SER A 39 7.59 5.94 2.91
CA SER A 39 7.92 6.60 1.66
C SER A 39 9.21 6.04 1.04
N LEU A 40 10.23 5.72 1.84
CA LEU A 40 11.41 5.02 1.36
C LEU A 40 11.08 3.63 0.78
N ALA A 41 10.19 2.88 1.43
CA ALA A 41 9.72 1.58 0.91
C ALA A 41 9.04 1.72 -0.47
N VAL A 42 8.23 2.77 -0.65
CA VAL A 42 7.61 3.10 -1.95
C VAL A 42 8.67 3.42 -3.01
N SER A 43 9.72 4.15 -2.66
CA SER A 43 10.83 4.46 -3.57
C SER A 43 11.63 3.22 -3.99
N VAL A 44 11.72 2.21 -3.13
CA VAL A 44 12.35 0.93 -3.46
C VAL A 44 11.46 0.11 -4.41
N LYS A 45 10.16 0.05 -4.14
CA LYS A 45 9.19 -0.64 -5.00
C LYS A 45 7.80 -0.03 -4.90
N MET A 46 7.27 0.38 -6.06
CA MET A 46 5.96 1.03 -6.18
C MET A 46 4.80 0.19 -5.63
N ASN A 47 4.91 -1.14 -5.62
CA ASN A 47 3.83 -2.01 -5.16
C ASN A 47 3.43 -1.75 -3.68
N ILE A 48 4.33 -1.15 -2.88
CA ILE A 48 4.04 -0.73 -1.51
C ILE A 48 2.93 0.34 -1.45
N LEU A 49 2.62 1.03 -2.55
CA LEU A 49 1.48 1.95 -2.65
C LEU A 49 0.12 1.29 -2.37
N LEU A 50 0.00 -0.04 -2.45
CA LEU A 50 -1.22 -0.73 -2.00
C LEU A 50 -1.53 -0.49 -0.51
N PHE A 51 -0.54 -0.12 0.30
CA PHE A 51 -0.73 0.27 1.69
C PHE A 51 -1.13 1.75 1.85
N ALA A 52 -1.15 2.56 0.78
CA ALA A 52 -1.49 3.99 0.86
C ALA A 52 -2.95 4.23 1.29
N PRO A 53 -3.97 3.55 0.72
CA PRO A 53 -5.36 3.74 1.17
C PRO A 53 -5.58 3.41 2.67
N PRO A 54 -5.14 2.25 3.21
CA PRO A 54 -5.34 1.96 4.63
C PRO A 54 -4.50 2.86 5.54
N LEU A 55 -3.29 3.28 5.11
CA LEU A 55 -2.50 4.26 5.85
C LEU A 55 -3.19 5.62 5.91
N LEU A 56 -3.76 6.09 4.79
CA LEU A 56 -4.53 7.34 4.76
C LEU A 56 -5.71 7.29 5.74
N TYR A 57 -6.46 6.18 5.73
CA TYR A 57 -7.56 5.97 6.68
C TYR A 57 -7.06 6.06 8.14
N LEU A 58 -5.95 5.39 8.49
CA LEU A 58 -5.38 5.45 9.83
C LEU A 58 -4.90 6.86 10.20
N LEU A 59 -4.28 7.59 9.29
CA LEU A 59 -3.82 8.96 9.52
C LEU A 59 -5.00 9.91 9.77
N LEU A 60 -6.07 9.79 8.99
CA LEU A 60 -7.31 10.56 9.17
C LEU A 60 -7.96 10.26 10.52
N CYS A 61 -8.05 8.98 10.89
CA CYS A 61 -8.63 8.56 12.16
C CYS A 61 -7.77 8.98 13.37
N ALA A 62 -6.44 8.93 13.27
CA ALA A 62 -5.54 9.20 14.39
C ALA A 62 -5.20 10.68 14.58
N HIS A 63 -5.10 11.47 13.49
CA HIS A 63 -4.64 12.86 13.56
C HIS A 63 -5.60 13.87 12.91
N GLY A 64 -6.76 13.42 12.44
CA GLY A 64 -7.68 14.26 11.66
C GLY A 64 -7.12 14.67 10.30
N VAL A 65 -7.87 15.51 9.60
CA VAL A 65 -7.54 15.95 8.23
C VAL A 65 -6.23 16.73 8.18
N TYR A 66 -6.07 17.73 9.05
CA TYR A 66 -4.87 18.57 9.07
C TYR A 66 -3.61 17.77 9.45
N GLY A 67 -3.74 16.85 10.42
CA GLY A 67 -2.68 15.94 10.79
C GLY A 67 -2.29 15.00 9.65
N ALA A 68 -3.26 14.44 8.94
CA ALA A 68 -3.01 13.60 7.77
C ALA A 68 -2.27 14.36 6.66
N ILE A 69 -2.68 15.60 6.36
CA ILE A 69 -2.01 16.45 5.35
C ILE A 69 -0.53 16.63 5.69
N ARG A 70 -0.17 16.89 6.95
CA ARG A 70 1.24 17.02 7.38
C ARG A 70 2.03 15.73 7.16
N HIS A 71 1.45 14.57 7.43
CA HIS A 71 2.11 13.27 7.24
C HIS A 71 2.26 12.93 5.74
N ILE A 72 1.26 13.24 4.93
CA ILE A 72 1.33 13.09 3.47
C ILE A 72 2.42 14.02 2.90
N ALA A 73 2.53 15.25 3.42
CA ALA A 73 3.59 16.18 3.02
C ALA A 73 4.99 15.62 3.34
N ILE A 74 5.17 14.94 4.48
CA ILE A 74 6.43 14.23 4.80
C ILE A 74 6.71 13.15 3.75
N CYS A 75 5.72 12.32 3.40
CA CYS A 75 5.89 11.30 2.36
C CYS A 75 6.29 11.92 1.02
N ALA A 76 5.62 13.00 0.61
CA ALA A 76 5.90 13.71 -0.63
C ALA A 76 7.31 14.33 -0.64
N ALA A 77 7.74 14.93 0.47
CA ALA A 77 9.09 15.49 0.61
C ALA A 77 10.18 14.42 0.42
N VAL A 78 9.98 13.22 0.97
CA VAL A 78 10.91 12.09 0.75
C VAL A 78 10.94 11.68 -0.72
N GLN A 79 9.79 11.60 -1.40
CA GLN A 79 9.77 11.27 -2.85
C GLN A 79 10.46 12.32 -3.70
N ILE A 80 10.28 13.61 -3.39
CA ILE A 80 10.96 14.71 -4.08
C ILE A 80 12.46 14.63 -3.83
N LEU A 81 12.89 14.39 -2.59
CA LEU A 81 14.31 14.30 -2.24
C LEU A 81 15.01 13.14 -2.97
N VAL A 82 14.41 11.95 -2.96
CA VAL A 82 14.95 10.76 -3.65
C VAL A 82 14.91 10.94 -5.17
N GLY A 83 13.85 11.54 -5.70
CA GLY A 83 13.68 11.79 -7.12
C GLY A 83 14.41 13.03 -7.65
N PHE A 84 14.95 13.88 -6.78
CA PHE A 84 15.51 15.20 -7.11
C PHE A 84 16.49 15.20 -8.31
N PRO A 85 17.53 14.34 -8.34
CA PRO A 85 18.47 14.36 -9.47
C PRO A 85 17.79 14.05 -10.81
N PHE A 86 16.74 13.22 -10.82
CA PHE A 86 16.01 12.87 -12.03
C PHE A 86 14.99 13.94 -12.42
N LEU A 87 14.38 14.59 -11.43
CA LEU A 87 13.40 15.66 -11.64
C LEU A 87 14.04 16.90 -12.26
N ILE A 88 15.30 17.20 -11.95
CA ILE A 88 16.00 18.36 -12.52
C ILE A 88 16.53 18.08 -13.93
N SER A 89 16.99 16.85 -14.20
CA SER A 89 17.58 16.50 -15.50
C SER A 89 16.54 16.04 -16.52
N TYR A 90 15.58 15.21 -16.13
CA TYR A 90 14.60 14.57 -17.02
C TYR A 90 13.22 14.38 -16.36
N PRO A 91 12.49 15.46 -16.03
CA PRO A 91 11.24 15.38 -15.25
C PRO A 91 10.16 14.52 -15.93
N SER A 92 9.92 14.72 -17.23
CA SER A 92 8.88 13.99 -17.97
C SER A 92 9.20 12.49 -18.08
N ALA A 93 10.46 12.15 -18.35
CA ALA A 93 10.92 10.76 -18.42
C ALA A 93 10.85 10.08 -17.04
N TYR A 94 11.26 10.79 -15.98
CA TYR A 94 11.21 10.25 -14.62
C TYR A 94 9.78 9.95 -14.19
N ILE A 95 8.84 10.90 -14.35
CA ILE A 95 7.45 10.70 -13.93
C ILE A 95 6.78 9.58 -14.72
N SER A 96 6.94 9.57 -16.04
CA SER A 96 6.35 8.54 -16.91
C SER A 96 6.93 7.14 -16.69
N ALA A 97 8.23 7.05 -16.39
CA ALA A 97 8.89 5.77 -16.08
C ALA A 97 8.57 5.28 -14.67
N SER A 98 8.48 6.19 -13.69
CA SER A 98 8.16 5.87 -12.29
C SER A 98 6.75 5.32 -12.15
N PHE A 99 5.78 5.93 -12.86
CA PHE A 99 4.38 5.55 -12.84
C PHE A 99 3.91 5.18 -14.24
N ASN A 100 4.28 3.99 -14.71
CA ASN A 100 3.92 3.51 -16.03
C ASN A 100 2.47 2.98 -16.05
N PHE A 101 1.49 3.90 -16.03
CA PHE A 101 0.05 3.57 -16.02
C PHE A 101 -0.45 2.93 -17.32
N SER A 102 0.25 3.14 -18.42
CA SER A 102 -0.08 2.54 -19.72
C SER A 102 0.32 1.06 -19.82
N ARG A 103 1.15 0.57 -18.89
CA ARG A 103 1.64 -0.81 -18.92
C ARG A 103 0.51 -1.81 -18.71
N VAL A 104 0.37 -2.71 -19.67
CA VAL A 104 -0.45 -3.92 -19.54
C VAL A 104 0.47 -5.10 -19.27
N PHE A 105 0.20 -5.84 -18.19
CA PHE A 105 0.94 -7.06 -17.89
C PHE A 105 0.50 -8.19 -18.80
N LEU A 106 1.43 -9.07 -19.16
CA LEU A 106 1.14 -10.21 -20.03
C LEU A 106 0.37 -11.28 -19.25
N HIS A 107 -0.71 -11.80 -19.84
CA HIS A 107 -1.55 -12.81 -19.21
C HIS A 107 -0.78 -14.08 -18.80
N ARG A 108 0.28 -14.44 -19.54
CA ARG A 108 1.13 -15.60 -19.20
C ARG A 108 1.72 -15.54 -17.79
N TRP A 109 2.00 -14.35 -17.28
CA TRP A 109 2.69 -14.14 -15.99
C TRP A 109 1.77 -13.88 -14.80
N THR A 110 0.47 -13.66 -15.02
CA THR A 110 -0.45 -13.43 -13.91
C THR A 110 -0.73 -14.72 -13.15
N VAL A 111 -0.82 -14.61 -11.83
CA VAL A 111 -1.26 -15.70 -10.95
C VAL A 111 -2.72 -15.53 -10.56
N ASN A 112 -3.17 -14.31 -10.29
CA ASN A 112 -4.47 -14.03 -9.66
C ASN A 112 -5.67 -14.39 -10.55
N PHE A 113 -5.65 -13.96 -11.82
CA PHE A 113 -6.73 -14.18 -12.79
C PHE A 113 -6.31 -15.12 -13.91
N LYS A 114 -5.46 -16.12 -13.61
CA LYS A 114 -4.93 -17.06 -14.61
C LYS A 114 -6.01 -17.91 -15.29
N PHE A 115 -7.15 -18.09 -14.63
CA PHE A 115 -8.31 -18.80 -15.14
C PHE A 115 -9.14 -17.98 -16.15
N VAL A 116 -8.90 -16.67 -16.25
CA VAL A 116 -9.62 -15.77 -17.15
C VAL A 116 -8.98 -15.83 -18.54
N PRO A 117 -9.75 -15.92 -19.63
CA PRO A 117 -9.21 -15.84 -20.98
C PRO A 117 -8.39 -14.56 -21.23
N GLU A 118 -7.34 -14.66 -22.04
CA GLU A 118 -6.41 -13.55 -22.30
C GLU A 118 -7.10 -12.31 -22.88
N GLU A 119 -8.10 -12.52 -23.74
CA GLU A 119 -8.90 -11.46 -24.36
C GLU A 119 -9.63 -10.60 -23.30
N ILE A 120 -10.20 -11.26 -22.28
CA ILE A 120 -10.88 -10.59 -21.18
C ILE A 120 -9.86 -9.93 -20.26
N PHE A 121 -8.75 -10.61 -19.97
CA PHE A 121 -7.69 -10.12 -19.08
C PHE A 121 -7.06 -8.80 -19.55
N VAL A 122 -6.79 -8.68 -20.85
CA VAL A 122 -6.17 -7.50 -21.46
C VAL A 122 -7.18 -6.35 -21.61
N SER A 123 -8.48 -6.65 -21.62
CA SER A 123 -9.53 -5.65 -21.85
C SER A 123 -9.52 -4.50 -20.81
N LYS A 124 -9.77 -3.28 -21.29
CA LYS A 124 -9.90 -2.09 -20.43
C LYS A 124 -11.14 -2.19 -19.53
N SER A 125 -12.22 -2.81 -20.01
CA SER A 125 -13.45 -3.02 -19.26
C SER A 125 -13.20 -3.89 -18.02
N PHE A 126 -12.42 -4.97 -18.16
CA PHE A 126 -12.07 -5.82 -17.02
C PHE A 126 -11.19 -5.08 -16.00
N ALA A 127 -10.22 -4.28 -16.46
CA ALA A 127 -9.41 -3.46 -15.56
C ALA A 127 -10.25 -2.42 -14.79
N ALA A 128 -11.20 -1.76 -15.46
CA ALA A 128 -12.13 -0.82 -14.83
C ALA A 128 -13.07 -1.51 -13.84
N PHE A 129 -13.58 -2.69 -14.18
CA PHE A 129 -14.39 -3.52 -13.29
C PHE A 129 -13.64 -3.90 -12.01
N LEU A 130 -12.40 -4.41 -12.13
CA LEU A 130 -11.56 -4.73 -10.98
C LEU A 130 -11.30 -3.51 -10.09
N LEU A 131 -11.02 -2.36 -10.70
CA LEU A 131 -10.82 -1.11 -9.97
C LEU A 131 -12.10 -0.68 -9.22
N PHE A 132 -13.27 -0.80 -9.85
CA PHE A 132 -14.54 -0.52 -9.20
C PHE A 132 -14.75 -1.44 -8.00
N CYS A 133 -14.61 -2.76 -8.16
CA CYS A 133 -14.75 -3.72 -7.07
C CYS A 133 -13.75 -3.45 -5.93
N HIS A 134 -12.51 -3.07 -6.27
CA HIS A 134 -11.50 -2.69 -5.29
C HIS A 134 -11.93 -1.48 -4.46
N LEU A 135 -12.34 -0.39 -5.11
CA LEU A 135 -12.77 0.83 -4.44
C LEU A 135 -14.03 0.60 -3.60
N SER A 136 -15.01 -0.14 -4.12
CA SER A 136 -16.22 -0.51 -3.38
C SER A 136 -15.88 -1.33 -2.13
N THR A 137 -14.99 -2.32 -2.24
CA THR A 137 -14.59 -3.16 -1.10
C THR A 137 -13.83 -2.36 -0.06
N LEU A 138 -12.92 -1.47 -0.48
CA LEU A 138 -12.22 -0.55 0.43
C LEU A 138 -13.20 0.39 1.14
N ALA A 139 -14.17 0.96 0.42
CA ALA A 139 -15.18 1.84 0.99
C ALA A 139 -16.03 1.11 2.05
N LEU A 140 -16.49 -0.11 1.75
CA LEU A 140 -17.22 -0.95 2.70
C LEU A 140 -16.36 -1.31 3.92
N PHE A 141 -15.09 -1.66 3.70
CA PHE A 141 -14.13 -1.96 4.75
C PHE A 141 -13.95 -0.76 5.69
N TYR A 142 -13.69 0.43 5.15
CA TYR A 142 -13.53 1.65 5.95
C TYR A 142 -14.81 2.06 6.64
N PHE A 143 -15.97 1.99 5.99
CA PHE A 143 -17.26 2.31 6.61
C PHE A 143 -17.55 1.42 7.83
N ARG A 144 -17.28 0.12 7.70
CA ARG A 144 -17.46 -0.86 8.77
C ARG A 144 -16.44 -0.70 9.89
N HIS A 145 -15.18 -0.40 9.56
CA HIS A 145 -14.14 -0.15 10.56
C HIS A 145 -14.29 1.20 11.25
N LEU A 146 -14.80 2.24 10.58
CA LEU A 146 -15.11 3.53 11.19
C LEU A 146 -16.20 3.37 12.25
N SER A 147 -17.24 2.60 11.92
CA SER A 147 -18.32 2.26 12.85
C SER A 147 -17.84 1.46 14.06
N ARG A 148 -16.78 0.65 13.91
CA ARG A 148 -16.16 -0.11 15.02
C ARG A 148 -15.20 0.75 15.84
N ALA A 149 -14.35 1.53 15.19
CA ALA A 149 -13.43 2.46 15.82
C ALA A 149 -14.16 3.51 16.67
N ALA A 150 -15.28 4.05 16.18
CA ALA A 150 -16.14 4.94 16.96
C ALA A 150 -16.73 4.23 18.19
N LYS A 151 -17.20 2.98 18.03
CA LYS A 151 -17.75 2.18 19.14
C LYS A 151 -16.69 1.79 20.17
N GLU A 152 -15.46 1.47 19.76
CA GLU A 152 -14.35 1.17 20.66
C GLU A 152 -13.89 2.41 21.44
N ARG A 153 -13.80 3.57 20.80
CA ARG A 153 -13.50 4.85 21.49
C ARG A 153 -14.53 5.18 22.57
N VAL A 154 -15.81 4.97 22.27
CA VAL A 154 -16.90 5.18 23.24
C VAL A 154 -16.85 4.15 24.38
N ARG A 155 -16.53 2.88 24.07
CA ARG A 155 -16.46 1.81 25.09
C ARG A 155 -15.27 1.92 26.02
N LEU A 156 -14.11 2.35 25.51
CA LEU A 156 -12.87 2.31 26.29
C LEU A 156 -12.81 3.42 27.35
N ASN A 157 -13.68 4.45 27.30
CA ASN A 157 -13.65 5.62 28.20
C ASN A 157 -12.23 6.19 28.43
N SER A 158 -11.30 5.86 27.52
CA SER A 158 -9.91 6.16 27.64
C SER A 158 -9.74 7.49 26.92
N GLY A 159 -9.48 8.56 27.66
CA GLY A 159 -9.09 9.87 27.11
C GLY A 159 -7.76 9.87 26.35
N THR A 160 -7.34 8.71 25.85
CA THR A 160 -6.19 8.51 24.98
C THR A 160 -6.71 8.29 23.56
N ASP A 161 -6.36 9.17 22.64
CA ASP A 161 -6.81 9.19 21.22
C ASP A 161 -6.30 8.01 20.36
N ASP A 162 -5.84 6.93 20.99
CA ASP A 162 -4.86 6.01 20.44
C ASP A 162 -5.45 4.63 20.09
N PHE A 163 -5.25 4.19 18.85
CA PHE A 163 -5.70 2.87 18.36
C PHE A 163 -4.79 1.73 18.81
N PRO A 164 -5.27 0.56 19.24
CA PRO A 164 -4.38 -0.53 19.63
C PRO A 164 -3.46 -0.95 18.46
N PRO A 165 -2.19 -1.35 18.72
CA PRO A 165 -1.25 -1.76 17.67
C PRO A 165 -1.79 -2.86 16.75
N SER A 166 -2.58 -3.79 17.30
CA SER A 166 -3.27 -4.84 16.55
C SER A 166 -4.23 -4.27 15.51
N PHE A 167 -4.99 -3.22 15.84
CA PHE A 167 -5.89 -2.55 14.90
C PHE A 167 -5.13 -1.91 13.75
N ILE A 168 -4.01 -1.23 14.03
CA ILE A 168 -3.15 -0.61 13.00
C ILE A 168 -2.66 -1.67 12.01
N ALA A 169 -2.10 -2.77 12.51
CA ALA A 169 -1.60 -3.86 11.67
C ALA A 169 -2.74 -4.48 10.84
N ILE A 170 -3.87 -4.82 11.47
CA ILE A 170 -5.03 -5.41 10.79
C ILE A 170 -5.51 -4.51 9.65
N VAL A 171 -5.63 -3.20 9.88
CA VAL A 171 -6.09 -2.26 8.85
C VAL A 171 -5.10 -2.19 7.67
N LEU A 172 -3.80 -2.08 7.95
CA LEU A 172 -2.77 -2.02 6.90
C LEU A 172 -2.73 -3.29 6.05
N PHE A 173 -2.64 -4.46 6.69
CA PHE A 173 -2.52 -5.73 5.98
C PHE A 173 -3.83 -6.17 5.32
N THR A 174 -5.00 -5.85 5.89
CA THR A 174 -6.29 -6.14 5.24
C THR A 174 -6.50 -5.24 4.04
N GLY A 175 -6.18 -3.94 4.15
CA GLY A 175 -6.27 -3.02 3.02
C GLY A 175 -5.36 -3.43 1.86
N ASN A 176 -4.12 -3.83 2.16
CA ASN A 176 -3.21 -4.38 1.15
C ASN A 176 -3.75 -5.68 0.53
N PHE A 177 -4.36 -6.56 1.33
CA PHE A 177 -4.93 -7.81 0.84
C PHE A 177 -6.08 -7.56 -0.13
N ILE A 178 -6.97 -6.62 0.18
CA ILE A 178 -8.01 -6.15 -0.74
C ILE A 178 -7.38 -5.66 -2.06
N GLY A 179 -6.28 -4.91 -1.98
CA GLY A 179 -5.50 -4.52 -3.16
C GLY A 179 -5.01 -5.70 -3.99
N MET A 180 -4.45 -6.72 -3.34
CA MET A 180 -3.95 -7.92 -4.03
C MET A 180 -5.07 -8.74 -4.67
N VAL A 181 -6.21 -8.92 -4.00
CA VAL A 181 -7.36 -9.68 -4.52
C VAL A 181 -7.88 -9.09 -5.82
N PHE A 182 -7.95 -7.77 -5.91
CA PHE A 182 -8.43 -7.08 -7.11
C PHE A 182 -7.31 -6.66 -8.06
N ALA A 183 -6.05 -7.00 -7.77
CA ALA A 183 -4.95 -6.72 -8.68
C ALA A 183 -5.08 -7.58 -9.93
N ARG A 184 -5.19 -6.92 -11.10
CA ARG A 184 -5.30 -7.60 -12.40
C ARG A 184 -4.14 -8.58 -12.62
N SER A 185 -2.91 -8.15 -12.38
CA SER A 185 -1.74 -9.02 -12.49
C SER A 185 -1.01 -9.07 -11.17
N LEU A 186 -0.70 -10.28 -10.73
CA LEU A 186 0.05 -10.55 -9.52
C LEU A 186 1.10 -11.60 -9.81
N HIS A 187 2.30 -11.42 -9.25
CA HIS A 187 3.39 -12.38 -9.35
C HIS A 187 3.54 -13.14 -8.02
N PHE A 188 4.15 -14.32 -8.04
CA PHE A 188 4.38 -15.11 -6.81
C PHE A 188 5.16 -14.38 -5.71
N GLN A 189 5.87 -13.31 -6.04
CA GLN A 189 6.64 -12.49 -5.11
C GLN A 189 5.78 -11.83 -4.03
N PHE A 190 4.54 -11.46 -4.34
CA PHE A 190 3.65 -10.81 -3.37
C PHE A 190 3.28 -11.75 -2.21
N TYR A 191 3.48 -13.06 -2.36
CA TYR A 191 3.30 -14.02 -1.28
C TYR A 191 4.26 -13.76 -0.11
N THR A 192 5.46 -13.24 -0.37
CA THR A 192 6.45 -12.94 0.68
C THR A 192 6.00 -11.81 1.61
N TRP A 193 4.95 -11.08 1.25
CA TRP A 193 4.43 -9.99 2.07
C TRP A 193 3.60 -10.46 3.27
N TYR A 194 3.08 -11.69 3.20
CA TYR A 194 2.24 -12.31 4.24
C TYR A 194 2.86 -13.59 4.83
N PHE A 195 3.89 -14.11 4.18
CA PHE A 195 4.57 -15.33 4.60
C PHE A 195 5.70 -14.99 5.58
N HIS A 196 5.42 -15.13 6.88
CA HIS A 196 6.33 -14.76 7.98
C HIS A 196 6.96 -15.97 8.69
N THR A 197 6.84 -17.17 8.14
CA THR A 197 7.26 -18.45 8.73
C THR A 197 8.31 -19.12 7.87
#